data_AF-A0A4R8G635-F1
#
_entry.id   AF-A0A4R8G635-F1
#
_cell.length_a   1.000
_cell.length_b   1.000
_cell.length_c   1.000
_cell.angle_alpha   90.00
_cell.angle_beta   90.00
_cell.angle_gamma   90.00
#
_symmetry.space_group_name_H-M   'P 1'
#
loop_
_entity.id
_entity.type
_entity.pdbx_description
1 polymer ?
#
loop_
_entity_poly.entity_id
_entity_poly.type
_entity_poly.pdbx_seq_one_letter_code
_entity_poly.pdbx_strand_id
1 'polypeptide(L)'
;MVEFYTKDATQFIVTSEKIYRNGEVVIQGNIHIHHLILNEPAWIDVQQGEDKPPIFLKLDKVSAVLPSQEFFNGDRCHRNAYQVSFYVHKTEGWVMKKEVLSAVNDMHVRQILKAKHGRDIRSVSSELLQSKTELSITY
;
A
#
# COMPACT_ATOMS: atom_id res chain seq x y z
N MET A 1 12.72 -10.96 2.97
CA MET A 1 13.11 -9.55 3.25
C MET A 1 12.20 -8.63 2.47
N VAL A 2 11.80 -7.52 3.07
CA VAL A 2 10.91 -6.49 2.52
C VAL A 2 11.51 -5.14 2.86
N GLU A 3 11.56 -4.23 1.89
CA GLU A 3 12.09 -2.88 2.10
C GLU A 3 11.03 -1.84 1.73
N PHE A 4 10.85 -0.86 2.59
CA PHE A 4 9.94 0.26 2.34
C PHE A 4 10.39 1.53 3.06
N TYR A 5 9.77 2.63 2.68
CA TYR A 5 10.06 3.96 3.22
C TYR A 5 8.78 4.61 3.70
N THR A 6 8.88 5.46 4.71
CA THR A 6 7.79 6.34 5.16
C THR A 6 8.05 7.80 4.79
N LYS A 7 7.08 8.68 5.09
CA LYS A 7 7.06 10.10 4.65
C LYS A 7 8.35 10.88 4.91
N ASP A 8 9.06 10.59 5.99
CA ASP A 8 10.28 11.31 6.39
C ASP A 8 11.56 10.66 5.87
N ALA A 9 11.46 9.96 4.73
CA ALA A 9 12.55 9.15 4.15
C ALA A 9 13.16 8.13 5.13
N THR A 10 12.43 7.76 6.19
CA THR A 10 12.86 6.73 7.12
C THR A 10 12.75 5.39 6.41
N GLN A 11 13.88 4.70 6.27
CA GLN A 11 13.97 3.38 5.68
C GLN A 11 13.61 2.33 6.72
N PHE A 12 12.81 1.37 6.30
CA PHE A 12 12.54 0.14 7.04
C PHE A 12 12.92 -1.07 6.21
N ILE A 13 13.69 -1.98 6.81
CA ILE A 13 13.96 -3.31 6.24
C ILE A 13 13.40 -4.33 7.21
N VAL A 14 12.50 -5.19 6.72
CA VAL A 14 11.81 -6.21 7.51
C VAL A 14 12.25 -7.59 7.01
N THR A 15 12.80 -8.38 7.92
CA THR A 15 13.06 -9.82 7.70
C THR A 15 12.00 -10.64 8.44
N SER A 16 12.14 -11.97 8.44
CA SER A 16 11.26 -12.83 9.24
C SER A 16 11.42 -12.61 10.75
N GLU A 17 12.56 -12.06 11.19
CA GLU A 17 12.93 -12.02 12.60
C GLU A 17 13.34 -10.62 13.12
N LYS A 18 13.66 -9.68 12.23
CA LYS A 18 14.17 -8.36 12.60
C LYS A 18 13.54 -7.26 11.78
N ILE A 19 13.32 -6.12 12.44
CA ILE A 19 12.98 -4.85 11.79
C ILE A 19 14.18 -3.91 11.98
N TYR A 20 14.70 -3.44 10.87
CA TYR A 20 15.73 -2.41 10.82
C TYR A 20 15.08 -1.07 10.49
N ARG A 21 15.50 -0.02 11.19
CA ARG A 21 15.15 1.37 10.89
C ARG A 21 16.45 2.12 10.61
N ASN A 22 16.60 2.67 9.40
CA ASN A 22 17.80 3.37 8.96
C ASN A 22 19.11 2.58 9.22
N GLY A 23 19.08 1.27 9.01
CA GLY A 23 20.23 0.37 9.22
C GLY A 23 20.40 -0.18 10.63
N GLU A 24 19.68 0.34 11.63
CA GLU A 24 19.76 -0.14 13.02
C GLU A 24 18.64 -1.12 13.34
N VAL A 25 18.95 -2.21 14.05
CA VAL A 25 17.91 -3.14 14.54
C VAL A 25 17.12 -2.44 15.63
N VAL A 26 15.83 -2.21 15.39
CA VAL A 26 14.93 -1.60 16.38
C VAL A 26 14.07 -2.63 17.10
N ILE A 27 13.75 -3.75 16.46
CA ILE A 27 12.88 -4.79 17.00
C ILE A 27 13.35 -6.17 16.52
N GLN A 28 13.23 -7.18 17.39
CA GLN A 28 13.53 -8.58 17.11
C GLN A 28 12.41 -9.49 17.65
N GLY A 29 12.03 -10.50 16.87
CA GLY A 29 10.96 -11.46 17.16
C GLY A 29 10.38 -12.03 15.86
N ASN A 30 9.44 -12.98 15.92
CA ASN A 30 8.80 -13.50 14.71
C ASN A 30 7.81 -12.44 14.17
N ILE A 31 8.06 -11.96 12.95
CA ILE A 31 7.37 -10.81 12.36
C ILE A 31 6.32 -11.26 11.36
N HIS A 32 5.11 -10.73 11.47
CA HIS A 32 4.10 -10.82 10.41
C HIS A 32 3.67 -9.41 9.96
N ILE A 33 3.58 -9.25 8.64
CA ILE A 33 3.18 -7.98 8.02
C ILE A 33 1.71 -8.10 7.63
N HIS A 34 0.83 -7.45 8.37
CA HIS A 34 -0.60 -7.46 8.08
C HIS A 34 -0.97 -6.51 6.92
N HIS A 35 -0.35 -5.33 6.90
CA HIS A 35 -0.68 -4.31 5.92
C HIS A 35 0.56 -3.52 5.55
N LEU A 36 0.92 -3.52 4.27
CA LEU A 36 2.01 -2.73 3.72
C LEU A 36 1.68 -2.36 2.28
N ILE A 37 1.04 -1.20 2.11
CA ILE A 37 0.58 -0.69 0.83
C ILE A 37 1.00 0.77 0.71
N LEU A 38 1.40 1.18 -0.49
CA LEU A 38 1.74 2.57 -0.80
C LEU A 38 0.60 3.55 -0.40
N ASN A 39 0.97 4.71 0.14
CA ASN A 39 0.07 5.77 0.62
C ASN A 39 -0.83 5.41 1.82
N GLU A 40 -0.68 4.21 2.40
CA GLU A 40 -1.39 3.76 3.59
C GLU A 40 -0.40 3.52 4.76
N PRO A 41 -0.83 3.65 6.03
CA PRO A 41 -0.01 3.28 7.19
C PRO A 41 0.36 1.80 7.17
N ALA A 42 1.59 1.44 7.51
CA ALA A 42 1.99 0.03 7.63
C ALA A 42 1.64 -0.56 9.00
N TRP A 43 1.08 -1.77 9.02
CA TRP A 43 0.73 -2.51 10.24
C TRP A 43 1.49 -3.83 10.30
N ILE A 44 2.22 -4.03 11.39
CA ILE A 44 3.12 -5.16 11.60
C ILE A 44 2.95 -5.65 13.03
N ASP A 45 2.84 -6.96 13.23
CA ASP A 45 2.93 -7.59 14.55
C ASP A 45 4.25 -8.34 14.72
N VAL A 46 4.73 -8.37 15.95
CA VAL A 46 5.97 -9.06 16.32
C VAL A 46 5.74 -9.92 17.56
N GLN A 47 5.88 -11.23 17.39
CA GLN A 47 5.83 -12.21 18.47
C GLN A 47 7.21 -12.31 19.14
N GLN A 48 7.27 -12.10 20.46
CA GLN A 48 8.54 -12.02 21.21
C GLN A 48 8.89 -13.28 22.01
N GLY A 49 8.15 -14.38 21.79
CA GLY A 49 8.20 -15.61 22.59
C GLY A 49 6.98 -15.77 23.49
N GLU A 50 6.85 -16.93 24.13
CA GLU A 50 5.64 -17.33 24.88
C GLU A 50 5.37 -16.45 26.12
N ASP A 51 6.42 -15.95 26.78
CA ASP A 51 6.30 -15.18 28.03
C ASP A 51 6.19 -13.66 27.83
N LYS A 52 6.22 -13.18 26.58
CA LYS A 52 6.20 -11.74 26.26
C LYS A 52 5.00 -11.40 25.40
N PRO A 53 4.26 -10.32 25.71
CA PRO A 53 3.15 -9.89 24.87
C PRO A 53 3.66 -9.51 23.46
N PRO A 54 2.84 -9.73 22.42
CA PRO A 54 3.17 -9.29 21.07
C PRO A 54 3.24 -7.76 20.98
N ILE A 55 4.11 -7.27 20.10
CA ILE A 55 4.20 -5.84 19.77
C ILE A 55 3.39 -5.60 18.51
N PHE A 56 2.49 -4.62 18.55
CA PHE A 56 1.77 -4.15 17.37
C PHE A 56 2.32 -2.79 16.96
N LEU A 57 2.88 -2.73 15.76
CA LEU A 57 3.43 -1.51 15.17
C LEU A 57 2.44 -0.95 14.17
N LYS A 58 2.06 0.30 14.39
CA LYS A 58 1.41 1.14 13.39
C LYS A 58 2.39 2.22 12.99
N LEU A 59 2.97 2.08 11.80
CA LEU A 59 3.92 3.02 11.26
C LEU A 59 3.21 4.10 10.42
N ASP A 60 3.95 5.14 10.07
CA ASP A 60 3.47 6.18 9.17
C ASP A 60 3.14 5.64 7.78
N LYS A 61 2.51 6.50 6.98
CA LYS A 61 2.17 6.19 5.59
C LYS A 61 3.42 5.80 4.81
N VAL A 62 3.31 4.68 4.11
CA VAL A 62 4.33 4.19 3.19
C VAL A 62 4.46 5.17 2.02
N SER A 63 5.64 5.74 1.85
CA SER A 63 5.99 6.66 0.76
C SER A 63 6.59 5.93 -0.44
N ALA A 64 7.25 4.79 -0.19
CA ALA A 64 7.78 3.92 -1.24
C ALA A 64 7.84 2.46 -0.79
N VAL A 65 7.42 1.55 -1.65
CA VAL A 65 7.55 0.09 -1.53
C VAL A 65 7.45 -0.49 -2.94
N LEU A 66 8.21 -1.56 -3.22
CA LEU A 66 8.09 -2.25 -4.49
C LEU A 66 6.70 -2.91 -4.59
N PRO A 67 5.99 -2.86 -5.74
CA PRO A 67 4.68 -3.48 -5.87
C PRO A 67 4.66 -4.98 -5.55
N SER A 68 5.73 -5.71 -5.91
CA SER A 68 5.90 -7.13 -5.57
C SER A 68 6.13 -7.38 -4.08
N GLN A 69 6.37 -6.32 -3.31
CA GLN A 69 6.65 -6.38 -1.89
C GLN A 69 5.48 -5.92 -1.00
N GLU A 70 4.32 -5.61 -1.58
CA GLU A 70 3.15 -5.19 -0.82
C GLU A 70 2.44 -6.35 -0.11
N PHE A 71 1.74 -6.01 0.97
CA PHE A 71 0.89 -6.92 1.73
C PHE A 71 -0.47 -6.31 2.01
N PHE A 72 -1.52 -7.13 1.88
CA PHE A 72 -2.87 -6.78 2.27
C PHE A 72 -3.50 -7.94 3.03
N ASN A 73 -3.99 -7.68 4.25
CA ASN A 73 -4.58 -8.69 5.14
C ASN A 73 -3.64 -9.87 5.45
N GLY A 74 -2.34 -9.63 5.57
CA GLY A 74 -1.34 -10.65 5.90
C GLY A 74 -0.70 -11.33 4.70
N ASP A 75 -1.30 -11.21 3.51
CA ASP A 75 -0.85 -11.90 2.31
C ASP A 75 -0.15 -10.96 1.34
N ARG A 76 0.79 -11.52 0.57
CA ARG A 76 1.35 -10.85 -0.61
C ARG A 76 0.21 -10.48 -1.54
N CYS A 77 0.15 -9.22 -1.94
CA CYS A 77 -0.89 -8.74 -2.83
C CYS A 77 -0.33 -8.26 -4.17
N HIS A 78 -1.22 -8.15 -5.14
CA HIS A 78 -0.93 -7.59 -6.44
C HIS A 78 -1.85 -6.39 -6.67
N ARG A 79 -1.34 -5.42 -7.42
CA ARG A 79 -2.15 -4.28 -7.86
C ARG A 79 -2.82 -4.62 -9.18
N ASN A 80 -4.11 -4.34 -9.26
CA ASN A 80 -4.87 -4.40 -10.50
C ASN A 80 -5.01 -3.01 -11.12
N ALA A 81 -5.36 -2.97 -12.40
CA ALA A 81 -5.67 -1.73 -13.10
C ALA A 81 -7.13 -1.34 -12.83
N TYR A 82 -7.34 -0.09 -12.41
CA TYR A 82 -8.66 0.50 -12.20
C TYR A 82 -8.84 1.68 -13.14
N GLN A 83 -9.95 1.71 -13.86
CA GLN A 83 -10.42 2.91 -14.53
C GLN A 83 -11.09 3.79 -13.48
N VAL A 84 -10.59 5.01 -13.30
CA VAL A 84 -11.03 5.89 -12.22
C VAL A 84 -11.55 7.19 -12.82
N SER A 85 -12.73 7.61 -12.37
CA SER A 85 -13.36 8.87 -12.71
C SER A 85 -13.58 9.70 -11.45
N PHE A 86 -13.15 10.95 -11.45
CA PHE A 86 -13.27 11.83 -10.29
C PHE A 86 -13.31 13.30 -10.71
N TYR A 87 -13.78 14.18 -9.83
CA TYR A 87 -13.64 15.62 -10.01
C TYR A 87 -12.48 16.13 -9.16
N VAL A 88 -11.65 17.01 -9.74
CA VAL A 88 -10.57 17.72 -9.03
C VAL A 88 -10.82 19.21 -9.07
N HIS A 89 -10.56 19.90 -7.95
CA HIS A 89 -10.67 21.37 -7.90
C HIS A 89 -9.45 22.00 -8.56
N LYS A 90 -9.69 22.93 -9.48
CA LYS A 90 -8.69 23.81 -10.08
C LYS A 90 -9.10 25.26 -9.85
N THR A 91 -8.22 26.19 -10.20
CA THR A 91 -8.46 27.65 -10.11
C THR A 91 -9.80 28.09 -10.72
N GLU A 92 -10.23 27.45 -11.80
CA GLU A 92 -11.47 27.78 -12.53
C GLU A 92 -12.69 26.94 -12.09
N GLY A 93 -12.54 26.09 -11.07
CA GLY A 93 -13.60 25.25 -10.53
C GLY A 93 -13.33 23.75 -10.64
N TRP A 94 -14.38 22.94 -10.56
CA TRP A 94 -14.30 21.48 -10.55
C TRP A 94 -14.23 20.90 -11.96
N VAL A 95 -13.17 20.13 -12.24
CA VAL A 95 -12.97 19.48 -13.55
C VAL A 95 -13.05 17.97 -13.41
N MET A 96 -13.87 17.33 -14.26
CA MET A 96 -13.93 15.87 -14.35
C MET A 96 -12.63 15.35 -14.98
N LYS A 97 -12.02 14.36 -14.35
CA LYS A 97 -10.87 13.62 -14.86
C LYS A 97 -11.18 12.13 -14.92
N LYS A 98 -10.53 11.47 -15.87
CA LYS A 98 -10.46 10.02 -15.97
C LYS A 98 -9.00 9.62 -16.09
N GLU A 99 -8.56 8.65 -15.30
CA GLU A 99 -7.22 8.07 -15.40
C GLU A 99 -7.26 6.58 -15.05
N VAL A 100 -6.21 5.86 -15.42
CA VAL A 100 -6.01 4.46 -15.01
C VAL A 100 -5.02 4.44 -13.84
N LEU A 101 -5.41 3.81 -12.74
CA LEU A 101 -4.57 3.64 -11.55
C LEU A 101 -4.28 2.17 -11.30
N SER A 102 -3.06 1.88 -10.84
CA SER A 102 -2.67 0.57 -10.33
C SER A 102 -2.87 0.55 -8.82
N ALA A 103 -3.80 -0.25 -8.32
CA ALA A 103 -4.19 -0.30 -6.90
C ALA A 103 -4.57 -1.70 -6.44
N VAL A 104 -4.56 -1.95 -5.14
CA VAL A 104 -4.92 -3.25 -4.54
C VAL A 104 -6.44 -3.42 -4.46
N ASN A 105 -7.15 -2.34 -4.12
CA ASN A 105 -8.61 -2.28 -4.01
C ASN A 105 -9.10 -0.83 -4.18
N ASP A 106 -10.42 -0.63 -4.14
CA ASP A 106 -11.03 0.71 -4.27
C ASP A 106 -10.62 1.69 -3.15
N MET A 107 -10.29 1.20 -1.96
CA MET A 107 -9.79 2.05 -0.88
C MET A 107 -8.41 2.59 -1.23
N HIS A 108 -7.51 1.71 -1.70
CA HIS A 108 -6.17 2.09 -2.13
C HIS A 108 -6.22 3.08 -3.32
N VAL A 109 -7.17 2.92 -4.26
CA VAL A 109 -7.44 3.92 -5.31
C VAL A 109 -7.67 5.32 -4.70
N ARG A 110 -8.54 5.41 -3.69
CA ARG A 110 -8.85 6.68 -3.03
C ARG A 110 -7.62 7.26 -2.32
N GLN A 111 -6.77 6.43 -1.73
CA GLN A 111 -5.55 6.88 -1.06
C GLN A 111 -4.51 7.39 -2.06
N ILE A 112 -4.34 6.73 -3.21
CA ILE A 112 -3.50 7.21 -4.31
C ILE A 112 -3.98 8.59 -4.80
N LEU A 113 -5.28 8.75 -5.05
CA LEU A 113 -5.84 10.02 -5.49
C LEU A 113 -5.63 11.13 -4.45
N LYS A 114 -5.86 10.84 -3.16
CA LYS A 114 -5.60 11.78 -2.07
C LYS A 114 -4.13 12.16 -1.98
N ALA A 115 -3.21 11.24 -2.23
CA ALA A 115 -1.78 11.52 -2.25
C ALA A 115 -1.39 12.44 -3.43
N LYS A 116 -1.98 12.22 -4.62
CA LYS A 116 -1.71 13.04 -5.83
C LYS A 116 -2.36 14.42 -5.81
N HIS A 117 -3.56 14.55 -5.26
CA HIS A 117 -4.42 15.72 -5.43
C HIS A 117 -4.89 16.34 -4.10
N GLY A 118 -4.46 15.82 -2.96
CA GLY A 118 -4.86 16.32 -1.65
C GLY A 118 -6.35 16.07 -1.35
N ARG A 119 -6.99 17.03 -0.68
CA ARG A 119 -8.42 16.98 -0.31
C ARG A 119 -9.34 17.50 -1.42
N ASP A 120 -8.78 17.99 -2.52
CA ASP A 120 -9.48 18.67 -3.60
C ASP A 120 -10.05 17.71 -4.63
N ILE A 121 -10.57 16.56 -4.16
CA ILE A 121 -11.19 15.52 -5.00
C ILE A 121 -12.58 15.15 -4.48
N ARG A 122 -13.51 14.87 -5.40
CA ARG A 122 -14.86 14.39 -5.06
C ARG A 122 -15.45 13.47 -6.13
N SER A 123 -16.52 12.78 -5.75
CA SER A 123 -17.27 11.84 -6.61
C SER A 123 -16.38 10.80 -7.29
N VAL A 124 -15.48 10.20 -6.52
CA VAL A 124 -14.56 9.16 -6.99
C VAL A 124 -15.36 7.87 -7.26
N SER A 125 -15.34 7.45 -8.51
CA SER A 125 -15.82 6.15 -9.00
C SER A 125 -14.63 5.39 -9.58
N SER A 126 -14.52 4.10 -9.24
CA SER A 126 -13.49 3.19 -9.72
C SER A 126 -14.14 1.92 -10.24
N GLU A 127 -13.61 1.43 -11.35
CA GLU A 127 -14.02 0.19 -11.99
C GLU A 127 -12.78 -0.64 -12.27
N LEU A 128 -12.78 -1.90 -11.83
CA LEU A 128 -11.70 -2.84 -12.11
C LEU A 128 -11.67 -3.13 -13.61
N LEU A 129 -10.54 -2.86 -14.26
CA LEU A 129 -10.32 -3.26 -15.64
C LEU A 129 -10.01 -4.77 -15.63
N GLN A 130 -10.96 -5.59 -16.09
CA GLN A 130 -10.71 -7.02 -16.27
C GLN A 130 -9.51 -7.22 -17.19
N SER A 131 -8.50 -7.97 -16.73
CA SER A 131 -7.46 -8.46 -17.62
C SER A 131 -8.14 -9.37 -18.64
N LYS A 132 -8.09 -9.01 -19.93
CA LYS A 132 -8.43 -9.96 -20.99
C LYS A 132 -7.42 -11.11 -20.95
N THR A 133 -7.74 -12.17 -20.22
CA THR A 133 -6.92 -13.39 -20.19
C THR A 133 -7.83 -14.59 -20.47
N GLU A 134 -8.19 -14.76 -21.74
CA GLU A 134 -8.46 -16.07 -22.33
C GLU A 134 -7.84 -16.09 -23.73
N LEU A 135 -6.56 -16.43 -23.82
CA LEU A 135 -6.05 -17.12 -25.00
C LEU A 135 -6.08 -18.60 -24.64
N SER A 136 -7.19 -19.24 -24.98
CA SER A 136 -7.33 -20.68 -25.07
C SER A 136 -6.29 -21.18 -26.07
N ILE A 137 -5.16 -21.68 -25.58
CA ILE A 137 -4.25 -22.50 -26.38
C ILE A 137 -4.93 -23.86 -26.49
N THR A 138 -5.61 -24.09 -27.61
CA THR A 138 -6.10 -25.41 -28.01
C THR A 138 -4.88 -26.23 -28.46
N TYR A 139 -4.66 -27.38 -27.82
CA TYR A 139 -3.75 -28.42 -28.31
C TYR A 139 -4.46 -29.27 -29.37
#